data_AF-A0A951T6X4-F1
#
_entry.id   AF-A0A951T6X4-F1
#
_cell.length_a   1.000
_cell.length_b   1.000
_cell.length_c   1.000
_cell.angle_alpha   90.00
_cell.angle_beta   90.00
_cell.angle_gamma   90.00
#
_symmetry.space_group_name_H-M   'P 1'
#
loop_
_entity.id
_entity.type
_entity.pdbx_description
1 polymer ?
#
loop_
_entity_poly.entity_id
_entity_poly.type
_entity_poly.pdbx_seq_one_letter_code
_entity_poly.pdbx_strand_id
1 'polypeptide(L)'
;MDVFVPDPLRGSVEAASGGQCTVLYSRGGTPSHFFVLPAFTLEDIAPELGSGVHPAFIIQGRRVPKLFIGMYQAKFLPTGQAIECASLPGVQPDLLDTGLFSQSNCLGTGKTLLEIMAQTMPGAHIMTNLEWSAVALWCAKNSLVGGFIPHGNSEYGRDADHPWERGVPTGFHDYTLTGSGPDSWRHNNAPNGIADLVGNASEWVLGLRLVEGEIQVCQDNDAATWTQGVFGGQEWRAINFSTGALVAPGTAGTVKVEGGPDQGFHFAATRGVTGGFILPFAEIEGVSALPPHLLLGGDMGQLPGRAYARNTGTAYPARGGWFFPDSEASLFTYDLTNASANSTVRIAKY
;
A
#
# COMPACT_ATOMS: atom_id res chain seq x y z
N MET A 1 -2.59 -37.93 -22.14
CA MET A 1 -1.53 -37.19 -22.86
C MET A 1 -1.86 -35.73 -22.61
N ASP A 2 -1.29 -35.16 -21.55
CA ASP A 2 -1.51 -33.75 -21.23
C ASP A 2 -0.75 -32.93 -22.27
N VAL A 3 -1.48 -32.34 -23.21
CA VAL A 3 -0.91 -31.38 -24.15
C VAL A 3 -0.49 -30.18 -23.30
N PHE A 4 0.82 -29.94 -23.21
CA PHE A 4 1.35 -28.70 -22.67
C PHE A 4 0.88 -27.58 -23.59
N VAL A 5 -0.19 -26.89 -23.20
CA VAL A 5 -0.61 -25.65 -23.84
C VAL A 5 0.26 -24.57 -23.19
N PRO A 6 1.23 -23.98 -23.90
CA PRO A 6 2.04 -22.90 -23.36
C PRO A 6 1.13 -21.76 -22.95
N ASP A 7 1.44 -21.09 -21.84
CA ASP A 7 0.80 -19.83 -21.44
C ASP A 7 1.52 -18.68 -22.15
N PRO A 8 1.00 -18.18 -23.30
CA PRO A 8 1.74 -17.25 -24.14
C PRO A 8 1.88 -15.87 -23.49
N LEU A 9 0.92 -15.47 -22.66
CA LEU A 9 0.95 -14.17 -21.99
C LEU A 9 1.98 -14.20 -20.84
N ARG A 10 1.93 -15.19 -19.95
CA ARG A 10 2.94 -15.33 -18.89
C ARG A 10 4.35 -15.43 -19.50
N GLY A 11 4.53 -16.29 -20.50
CA GLY A 11 5.83 -16.49 -21.15
C GLY A 11 6.37 -15.22 -21.80
N SER A 12 5.52 -14.42 -22.44
CA SER A 12 5.97 -13.16 -23.05
C SER A 12 6.34 -12.09 -22.02
N VAL A 13 5.57 -11.97 -20.93
CA VAL A 13 5.85 -11.03 -19.83
C VAL A 13 7.13 -11.40 -19.09
N GLU A 14 7.34 -12.67 -18.78
CA GLU A 14 8.56 -13.15 -18.12
C GLU A 14 9.78 -12.94 -19.02
N ALA A 15 9.67 -13.25 -20.32
CA ALA A 15 10.76 -13.03 -21.27
C ALA A 15 11.12 -11.55 -21.45
N ALA A 16 10.12 -10.67 -21.59
CA ALA A 16 10.33 -9.23 -21.80
C ALA A 16 10.92 -8.53 -20.56
N SER A 17 10.64 -9.04 -19.36
CA SER A 17 11.10 -8.47 -18.09
C SER A 17 12.34 -9.15 -17.50
N GLY A 18 12.89 -10.18 -18.17
CA GLY A 18 13.96 -11.00 -17.61
C GLY A 18 13.55 -11.73 -16.32
N GLY A 19 12.26 -12.06 -16.18
CA GLY A 19 11.68 -12.71 -14.99
C GLY A 19 11.35 -11.77 -13.83
N GLN A 20 11.51 -10.45 -13.99
CA GLN A 20 11.13 -9.46 -12.97
C GLN A 20 9.61 -9.28 -12.88
N CYS A 21 8.87 -9.64 -13.93
CA CYS A 21 7.42 -9.66 -13.96
C CYS A 21 6.89 -11.05 -14.34
N THR A 22 5.69 -11.37 -13.86
CA THR A 22 4.97 -12.59 -14.25
C THR A 22 3.47 -12.31 -14.35
N VAL A 23 2.71 -13.29 -14.84
CA VAL A 23 1.24 -13.25 -14.91
C VAL A 23 0.67 -14.44 -14.16
N LEU A 24 -0.13 -14.18 -13.13
CA LEU A 24 -0.89 -15.22 -12.43
C LEU A 24 -2.38 -15.08 -12.77
N TYR A 25 -3.10 -16.19 -12.76
CA TYR A 25 -4.49 -16.25 -13.19
C TYR A 25 -5.40 -16.54 -12.02
N SER A 26 -6.55 -15.87 -12.00
CA SER A 26 -7.67 -16.26 -11.15
C SER A 26 -8.24 -17.62 -11.59
N ARG A 27 -9.12 -18.20 -10.77
CA ARG A 27 -9.87 -19.42 -11.09
C ARG A 27 -10.76 -19.25 -12.32
N GLY A 28 -11.30 -18.06 -12.57
CA GLY A 28 -12.05 -17.73 -13.78
C GLY A 28 -11.18 -17.46 -15.01
N GLY A 29 -9.85 -17.50 -14.88
CA GLY A 29 -8.92 -17.33 -15.99
C GLY A 29 -8.58 -15.86 -16.32
N THR A 30 -8.92 -14.92 -15.43
CA THR A 30 -8.51 -13.52 -15.58
C THR A 30 -7.03 -13.36 -15.22
N PRO A 31 -6.21 -12.75 -16.09
CA PRO A 31 -4.79 -12.54 -15.81
C PRO A 31 -4.58 -11.39 -14.82
N SER A 32 -3.50 -11.45 -14.06
CA SER A 32 -2.99 -10.34 -13.24
C SER A 32 -1.48 -10.26 -13.39
N HIS A 33 -0.99 -9.06 -13.67
CA HIS A 33 0.44 -8.79 -13.84
C HIS A 33 1.07 -8.45 -12.49
N PHE A 34 2.16 -9.13 -12.17
CA PHE A 34 2.87 -8.94 -10.91
C PHE A 34 4.33 -8.60 -11.16
N PHE A 35 4.84 -7.63 -10.41
CA PHE A 35 6.26 -7.44 -10.18
C PHE A 35 6.72 -8.44 -9.11
N VAL A 36 7.83 -9.12 -9.37
CA VAL A 36 8.42 -10.10 -8.46
C VAL A 36 9.43 -9.38 -7.57
N LEU A 37 9.01 -9.01 -6.36
CA LEU A 37 9.85 -8.34 -5.38
C LEU A 37 10.68 -9.38 -4.59
N PRO A 38 12.00 -9.48 -4.80
CA PRO A 38 12.84 -10.40 -4.03
C PRO A 38 13.00 -9.92 -2.58
N ALA A 39 13.13 -10.87 -1.66
CA ALA A 39 13.41 -10.55 -0.26
C ALA A 39 14.78 -9.87 -0.09
N PHE A 40 14.82 -8.81 0.71
CA PHE A 40 16.03 -8.07 1.08
C PHE A 40 16.09 -7.85 2.59
N THR A 41 17.24 -7.42 3.10
CA THR A 41 17.41 -7.08 4.51
C THR A 41 17.35 -5.56 4.73
N LEU A 42 16.97 -5.13 5.93
CA LEU A 42 16.83 -3.71 6.26
C LEU A 42 18.16 -2.96 6.08
N GLU A 43 19.27 -3.59 6.44
CA GLU A 43 20.62 -3.08 6.29
C GLU A 43 21.11 -2.98 4.83
N ASP A 44 20.51 -3.72 3.89
CA ASP A 44 20.77 -3.54 2.45
C ASP A 44 20.21 -2.19 1.95
N ILE A 45 19.10 -1.74 2.56
CA ILE A 45 18.47 -0.44 2.29
C ILE A 45 19.26 0.64 3.02
N ALA A 46 19.22 0.65 4.35
CA ALA A 46 19.95 1.63 5.15
C ALA A 46 20.21 1.10 6.57
N PRO A 47 21.43 1.24 7.13
CA PRO A 47 21.79 0.70 8.45
C PRO A 47 20.88 1.17 9.60
N GLU A 48 20.36 2.39 9.52
CA GLU A 48 19.46 3.00 10.51
C GLU A 48 18.08 2.32 10.60
N LEU A 49 17.70 1.54 9.59
CA LEU A 49 16.46 0.77 9.61
C LEU A 49 16.55 -0.49 10.50
N GLY A 50 17.76 -0.83 10.97
CA GLY A 50 18.05 -2.02 11.74
C GLY A 50 18.61 -3.16 10.88
N SER A 51 18.54 -4.38 11.39
CA SER A 51 19.13 -5.57 10.78
C SER A 51 18.10 -6.68 10.57
N GLY A 52 18.36 -7.55 9.58
CA GLY A 52 17.55 -8.72 9.27
C GLY A 52 16.59 -8.50 8.11
N VAL A 53 15.89 -9.56 7.74
CA VAL A 53 14.95 -9.56 6.60
C VAL A 53 13.82 -8.56 6.85
N HIS A 54 13.47 -7.76 5.84
CA HIS A 54 12.35 -6.83 5.95
C HIS A 54 11.06 -7.59 6.33
N PRO A 55 10.26 -7.14 7.33
CA PRO A 55 9.12 -7.90 7.85
C PRO A 55 8.03 -8.27 6.83
N ALA A 56 7.93 -7.54 5.72
CA ALA A 56 7.10 -7.92 4.56
C ALA A 56 7.32 -9.37 4.10
N PHE A 57 8.53 -9.91 4.26
CA PHE A 57 8.90 -11.25 3.83
C PHE A 57 8.82 -12.29 4.95
N ILE A 58 8.20 -11.96 6.09
CA ILE A 58 7.96 -12.88 7.20
C ILE A 58 6.44 -13.01 7.36
N ILE A 59 5.93 -14.23 7.14
CA ILE A 59 4.49 -14.51 7.16
C ILE A 59 4.28 -15.74 8.04
N GLN A 60 3.54 -15.57 9.13
CA GLN A 60 3.29 -16.58 10.17
C GLN A 60 4.62 -17.16 10.70
N GLY A 61 5.60 -16.28 10.95
CA GLY A 61 6.95 -16.65 11.37
C GLY A 61 7.82 -17.35 10.31
N ARG A 62 7.33 -17.51 9.08
CA ARG A 62 8.07 -18.13 7.97
C ARG A 62 8.60 -17.07 7.01
N ARG A 63 9.90 -17.14 6.72
CA ARG A 63 10.51 -16.34 5.65
C ARG A 63 10.02 -16.81 4.27
N VAL A 64 9.53 -15.87 3.47
CA VAL A 64 9.26 -16.06 2.03
C VAL A 64 10.39 -15.42 1.20
N PRO A 65 10.82 -16.03 0.09
CA PRO A 65 11.96 -15.53 -0.68
C PRO A 65 11.61 -14.35 -1.60
N LYS A 66 10.32 -14.15 -1.86
CA LYS A 66 9.80 -13.12 -2.77
C LYS A 66 8.33 -12.86 -2.49
N LEU A 67 7.86 -11.72 -2.97
CA LEU A 67 6.45 -11.35 -3.02
C LEU A 67 6.08 -11.00 -4.47
N PHE A 68 4.81 -11.17 -4.80
CA PHE A 68 4.23 -10.76 -6.07
C PHE A 68 3.37 -9.52 -5.80
N ILE A 69 3.81 -8.36 -6.27
CA ILE A 69 3.09 -7.10 -6.12
C ILE A 69 2.40 -6.76 -7.44
N GLY A 70 1.08 -6.57 -7.42
CA GLY A 70 0.31 -6.22 -8.62
C GLY A 70 0.89 -4.97 -9.26
N MET A 71 1.18 -5.02 -10.56
CA MET A 71 1.85 -3.92 -11.26
C MET A 71 0.95 -2.68 -11.39
N TYR A 72 -0.36 -2.86 -11.28
CA TYR A 72 -1.38 -1.85 -11.53
C TYR A 72 -2.43 -1.85 -10.41
N GLN A 73 -3.07 -0.70 -10.19
CA GLN A 73 -4.23 -0.56 -9.33
C GLN A 73 -5.36 -1.50 -9.75
N ALA A 74 -6.16 -1.95 -8.79
CA ALA A 74 -7.09 -3.05 -9.01
C ALA A 74 -8.23 -2.73 -9.98
N LYS A 75 -8.61 -3.76 -10.74
CA LYS A 75 -9.83 -3.84 -11.52
C LYS A 75 -10.72 -4.96 -10.99
N PHE A 76 -11.98 -4.67 -10.73
CA PHE A 76 -13.03 -5.63 -10.44
C PHE A 76 -13.77 -6.01 -11.72
N LEU A 77 -13.81 -7.30 -12.02
CA LEU A 77 -14.38 -7.83 -13.25
C LEU A 77 -15.50 -8.82 -12.93
N PRO A 78 -16.74 -8.58 -13.41
CA PRO A 78 -17.77 -9.59 -13.35
C PRO A 78 -17.42 -10.73 -14.32
N THR A 79 -17.21 -11.93 -13.79
CA THR A 79 -16.95 -13.15 -14.57
C THR A 79 -17.99 -14.22 -14.21
N GLY A 80 -18.99 -14.37 -15.08
CA GLY A 80 -20.15 -15.22 -14.80
C GLY A 80 -20.94 -14.70 -13.58
N GLN A 81 -20.99 -15.49 -12.50
CA GLN A 81 -21.66 -15.13 -11.24
C GLN A 81 -20.70 -14.57 -10.17
N ALA A 82 -19.39 -14.52 -10.43
CA ALA A 82 -18.38 -14.06 -9.49
C ALA A 82 -17.85 -12.67 -9.88
N ILE A 83 -17.28 -11.96 -8.90
CA ILE A 83 -16.45 -10.78 -9.13
C ILE A 83 -15.01 -11.23 -8.91
N GLU A 84 -14.12 -10.93 -9.86
CA GLU A 84 -12.68 -11.16 -9.73
C GLU A 84 -11.95 -9.84 -9.55
N CYS A 85 -10.89 -9.85 -8.76
CA CYS A 85 -9.97 -8.72 -8.63
C CYS A 85 -8.73 -9.02 -9.47
N ALA A 86 -8.34 -8.10 -10.35
CA ALA A 86 -7.20 -8.26 -11.23
C ALA A 86 -6.29 -7.02 -11.28
N SER A 87 -5.00 -7.24 -11.55
CA SER A 87 -4.02 -6.18 -11.82
C SER A 87 -3.73 -6.12 -13.32
N LEU A 88 -4.34 -5.15 -14.00
CA LEU A 88 -4.36 -5.05 -15.47
C LEU A 88 -3.85 -3.69 -15.94
N PRO A 89 -3.06 -3.63 -17.04
CA PRO A 89 -2.69 -2.38 -17.69
C PRO A 89 -3.85 -1.79 -18.51
N GLY A 90 -3.89 -0.47 -18.65
CA GLY A 90 -4.73 0.22 -19.64
C GLY A 90 -6.23 0.17 -19.34
N VAL A 91 -6.62 -0.04 -18.08
CA VAL A 91 -8.02 -0.09 -17.66
C VAL A 91 -8.33 1.01 -16.67
N GLN A 92 -9.60 1.41 -16.55
CA GLN A 92 -10.02 2.30 -15.46
C GLN A 92 -9.92 1.54 -14.12
N PRO A 93 -9.16 2.04 -13.12
CA PRO A 93 -9.12 1.44 -11.80
C PRO A 93 -10.51 1.50 -11.16
N ASP A 94 -10.88 0.48 -10.40
CA ASP A 94 -12.14 0.51 -9.67
C ASP A 94 -11.94 1.05 -8.27
N LEU A 95 -12.83 1.96 -7.87
CA LEU A 95 -12.80 2.60 -6.57
C LEU A 95 -13.72 1.85 -5.61
N LEU A 96 -13.38 1.90 -4.33
CA LEU A 96 -14.14 1.26 -3.27
C LEU A 96 -15.51 1.94 -3.06
N ASP A 97 -15.68 3.22 -3.40
CA ASP A 97 -16.93 3.98 -3.12
C ASP A 97 -17.93 4.03 -4.30
N THR A 98 -17.55 3.60 -5.52
CA THR A 98 -18.37 3.78 -6.74
C THR A 98 -19.48 2.73 -6.94
N GLY A 99 -20.14 2.29 -5.86
CA GLY A 99 -21.38 1.50 -5.93
C GLY A 99 -21.25 -0.03 -5.95
N LEU A 100 -20.05 -0.60 -6.07
CA LEU A 100 -19.82 -2.04 -5.80
C LEU A 100 -19.70 -2.33 -4.29
N PHE A 101 -19.24 -1.36 -3.50
CA PHE A 101 -19.05 -1.49 -2.05
C PHE A 101 -19.58 -0.26 -1.29
N SER A 102 -20.79 0.21 -1.63
CA SER A 102 -21.37 1.42 -1.03
C SER A 102 -21.44 1.36 0.50
N GLN A 103 -20.57 2.15 1.13
CA GLN A 103 -20.76 2.94 2.35
C GLN A 103 -21.48 2.31 3.55
N SER A 104 -20.99 1.18 4.06
CA SER A 104 -21.25 0.77 5.45
C SER A 104 -20.06 -0.02 6.01
N ASN A 105 -19.05 0.75 6.46
CA ASN A 105 -17.81 0.34 7.16
C ASN A 105 -16.68 -0.19 6.25
N CYS A 106 -15.47 0.38 6.39
CA CYS A 106 -14.21 -0.14 5.82
C CYS A 106 -13.99 -1.63 6.15
N LEU A 107 -14.50 -2.07 7.31
CA LEU A 107 -14.56 -3.47 7.72
C LEU A 107 -15.39 -4.35 6.78
N GLY A 108 -16.54 -3.88 6.33
CA GLY A 108 -17.41 -4.60 5.40
C GLY A 108 -16.76 -4.74 4.03
N THR A 109 -16.31 -3.61 3.46
CA THR A 109 -15.60 -3.58 2.18
C THR A 109 -14.37 -4.49 2.19
N GLY A 110 -13.52 -4.37 3.22
CA GLY A 110 -12.35 -5.23 3.36
C GLY A 110 -12.69 -6.71 3.43
N LYS A 111 -13.71 -7.09 4.20
CA LYS A 111 -14.19 -8.49 4.28
C LYS A 111 -14.62 -9.01 2.92
N THR A 112 -15.46 -8.28 2.20
CA THR A 112 -15.94 -8.68 0.88
C THR A 112 -14.79 -8.85 -0.12
N LEU A 113 -13.82 -7.93 -0.12
CA LEU A 113 -12.65 -8.03 -1.00
C LEU A 113 -11.77 -9.24 -0.67
N LEU A 114 -11.55 -9.51 0.61
CA LEU A 114 -10.80 -10.68 1.05
C LEU A 114 -11.53 -11.99 0.70
N GLU A 115 -12.86 -12.02 0.73
CA GLU A 115 -13.64 -13.16 0.21
C GLU A 115 -13.42 -13.35 -1.28
N ILE A 116 -13.57 -12.27 -2.05
CA ILE A 116 -13.37 -12.26 -3.50
C ILE A 116 -11.99 -12.82 -3.82
N MET A 117 -10.92 -12.28 -3.22
CA MET A 117 -9.55 -12.71 -3.47
C MET A 117 -9.32 -14.17 -3.04
N ALA A 118 -9.81 -14.59 -1.86
CA ALA A 118 -9.66 -15.96 -1.39
C ALA A 118 -10.37 -16.98 -2.30
N GLN A 119 -11.52 -16.63 -2.86
CA GLN A 119 -12.29 -17.49 -3.76
C GLN A 119 -11.70 -17.53 -5.17
N THR A 120 -11.23 -16.39 -5.68
CA THR A 120 -10.86 -16.23 -7.09
C THR A 120 -9.36 -16.42 -7.33
N MET A 121 -8.50 -16.10 -6.37
CA MET A 121 -7.05 -16.30 -6.49
C MET A 121 -6.46 -16.68 -5.13
N PRO A 122 -6.54 -17.96 -4.71
CA PRO A 122 -6.05 -18.39 -3.39
C PRO A 122 -4.63 -17.94 -3.08
N GLY A 123 -4.44 -17.33 -1.90
CA GLY A 123 -3.18 -16.73 -1.45
C GLY A 123 -2.94 -15.30 -1.96
N ALA A 124 -3.79 -14.76 -2.83
CA ALA A 124 -3.84 -13.33 -3.08
C ALA A 124 -4.52 -12.61 -1.90
N HIS A 125 -4.09 -11.39 -1.66
CA HIS A 125 -4.57 -10.52 -0.61
C HIS A 125 -4.46 -9.06 -1.05
N ILE A 126 -5.08 -8.15 -0.30
CA ILE A 126 -4.86 -6.72 -0.48
C ILE A 126 -3.45 -6.41 0.01
N MET A 127 -2.67 -5.68 -0.79
CA MET A 127 -1.30 -5.30 -0.46
C MET A 127 -1.22 -4.76 0.96
N THR A 128 -0.26 -5.26 1.74
CA THR A 128 -0.14 -4.85 3.14
C THR A 128 0.70 -3.58 3.27
N ASN A 129 0.60 -2.94 4.43
CA ASN A 129 1.43 -1.79 4.78
C ASN A 129 2.93 -2.11 4.71
N LEU A 130 3.32 -3.32 5.10
CA LEU A 130 4.72 -3.73 5.06
C LEU A 130 5.20 -3.99 3.65
N GLU A 131 4.35 -4.52 2.79
CA GLU A 131 4.67 -4.68 1.36
C GLU A 131 4.82 -3.31 0.70
N TRP A 132 3.94 -2.35 1.03
CA TRP A 132 4.07 -0.97 0.58
C TRP A 132 5.39 -0.38 1.06
N SER A 133 5.70 -0.54 2.35
CA SER A 133 6.95 -0.08 2.93
C SER A 133 8.16 -0.71 2.25
N ALA A 134 8.12 -1.99 1.90
CA ALA A 134 9.23 -2.66 1.24
C ALA A 134 9.53 -2.03 -0.13
N VAL A 135 8.49 -1.75 -0.94
CA VAL A 135 8.65 -1.05 -2.22
C VAL A 135 9.11 0.40 -2.01
N ALA A 136 8.54 1.10 -1.03
CA ALA A 136 8.87 2.49 -0.75
C ALA A 136 10.31 2.69 -0.27
N LEU A 137 10.77 1.84 0.65
CA LEU A 137 12.14 1.84 1.15
C LEU A 137 13.14 1.46 0.06
N TRP A 138 12.79 0.51 -0.82
CA TRP A 138 13.59 0.22 -2.00
C TRP A 138 13.75 1.45 -2.90
N CYS A 139 12.66 2.20 -3.15
CA CYS A 139 12.72 3.43 -3.95
C CYS A 139 13.57 4.51 -3.25
N ALA A 140 13.39 4.69 -1.94
CA ALA A 140 14.17 5.65 -1.14
C ALA A 140 15.67 5.33 -1.17
N LYS A 141 16.06 4.06 -1.05
CA LYS A 141 17.47 3.66 -1.20
C LYS A 141 17.99 4.03 -2.58
N ASN A 142 17.24 3.70 -3.64
CA ASN A 142 17.68 4.01 -4.99
C ASN A 142 17.85 5.53 -5.19
N SER A 143 16.94 6.36 -4.69
CA SER A 143 17.05 7.82 -4.83
C SER A 143 18.31 8.39 -4.16
N LEU A 144 18.71 7.88 -2.99
CA LEU A 144 19.90 8.32 -2.27
C LEU A 144 21.22 8.05 -3.03
N VAL A 145 21.24 7.08 -3.94
CA VAL A 145 22.42 6.74 -4.75
C VAL A 145 22.31 7.25 -6.19
N GLY A 146 21.55 8.33 -6.41
CA GLY A 146 21.36 8.96 -7.72
C GLY A 146 20.23 8.35 -8.56
N GLY A 147 19.38 7.53 -7.94
CA GLY A 147 18.17 6.97 -8.53
C GLY A 147 16.96 7.91 -8.42
N PHE A 148 15.78 7.33 -8.29
CA PHE A 148 14.52 8.00 -8.59
C PHE A 148 13.43 7.69 -7.57
N ILE A 149 12.61 8.70 -7.20
CA ILE A 149 11.35 8.52 -6.47
C ILE A 149 10.23 8.64 -7.51
N PRO A 150 9.28 7.69 -7.59
CA PRO A 150 8.22 7.72 -8.59
C PRO A 150 7.37 8.99 -8.49
N HIS A 151 7.05 9.53 -9.66
CA HIS A 151 6.02 10.54 -9.86
C HIS A 151 4.66 9.86 -10.06
N GLY A 152 3.62 10.61 -10.37
CA GLY A 152 2.34 10.00 -10.71
C GLY A 152 1.27 10.98 -11.14
N ASN A 153 0.04 10.48 -11.27
CA ASN A 153 -1.12 11.33 -11.48
C ASN A 153 -1.46 12.04 -10.16
N SER A 154 -0.77 13.14 -9.86
CA SER A 154 -0.90 13.94 -8.62
C SER A 154 -1.70 15.24 -8.82
N GLU A 155 -2.04 15.57 -10.06
CA GLU A 155 -2.86 16.73 -10.42
C GLU A 155 -3.70 16.45 -11.68
N TYR A 156 -4.91 15.96 -11.51
CA TYR A 156 -5.93 15.89 -12.56
C TYR A 156 -5.46 15.29 -13.91
N GLY A 157 -4.88 14.08 -13.87
CA GLY A 157 -4.42 13.33 -15.04
C GLY A 157 -2.95 13.58 -15.42
N ARG A 158 -2.25 14.44 -14.68
CA ARG A 158 -0.82 14.76 -14.86
C ARG A 158 -0.08 14.73 -13.52
N ASP A 159 1.24 14.84 -13.59
CA ASP A 159 2.06 15.11 -12.41
C ASP A 159 2.06 16.62 -12.11
N ALA A 160 1.97 16.98 -10.82
CA ALA A 160 1.90 18.36 -10.36
C ALA A 160 3.21 19.14 -10.62
N ASP A 161 4.36 18.50 -10.39
CA ASP A 161 5.68 19.12 -10.56
C ASP A 161 6.20 18.96 -12.00
N HIS A 162 5.71 17.95 -12.72
CA HIS A 162 6.09 17.63 -14.10
C HIS A 162 4.86 17.61 -15.03
N PRO A 163 4.22 18.76 -15.31
CA PRO A 163 2.90 18.83 -15.97
C PRO A 163 2.84 18.34 -17.43
N TRP A 164 4.00 18.02 -18.02
CA TRP A 164 4.13 17.35 -19.31
C TRP A 164 4.00 15.83 -19.21
N GLU A 165 4.18 15.24 -18.02
CA GLU A 165 3.89 13.85 -17.73
C GLU A 165 2.39 13.68 -17.54
N ARG A 166 1.76 12.89 -18.42
CA ARG A 166 0.31 12.70 -18.44
C ARG A 166 -0.04 11.25 -18.68
N GLY A 167 -1.08 10.79 -17.99
CA GLY A 167 -1.72 9.52 -18.29
C GLY A 167 -2.82 9.68 -19.35
N VAL A 168 -3.36 8.55 -19.78
CA VAL A 168 -4.54 8.52 -20.66
C VAL A 168 -5.79 8.63 -19.78
N PRO A 169 -6.63 9.66 -19.92
CA PRO A 169 -7.83 9.81 -19.09
C PRO A 169 -8.80 8.64 -19.25
N THR A 170 -9.45 8.23 -18.17
CA THR A 170 -10.49 7.18 -18.20
C THR A 170 -11.82 7.69 -18.79
N GLY A 171 -12.03 9.02 -18.79
CA GLY A 171 -13.32 9.65 -19.05
C GLY A 171 -14.24 9.71 -17.83
N PHE A 172 -13.82 9.14 -16.69
CA PHE A 172 -14.48 9.24 -15.40
C PHE A 172 -13.61 10.06 -14.44
N HIS A 173 -14.03 11.31 -14.16
CA HIS A 173 -13.19 12.30 -13.48
C HIS A 173 -11.79 12.41 -14.13
N ASP A 174 -10.77 12.80 -13.36
CA ASP A 174 -9.40 12.96 -13.83
C ASP A 174 -8.51 11.76 -13.46
N TYR A 175 -9.13 10.58 -13.26
CA TYR A 175 -8.40 9.32 -13.21
C TYR A 175 -7.79 9.00 -14.57
N THR A 176 -6.67 8.31 -14.54
CA THR A 176 -5.97 7.80 -15.72
C THR A 176 -6.07 6.28 -15.79
N LEU A 177 -6.07 5.74 -17.01
CA LEU A 177 -5.96 4.29 -17.23
C LEU A 177 -4.71 3.78 -16.53
N THR A 178 -4.81 2.62 -15.90
CA THR A 178 -3.72 2.03 -15.10
C THR A 178 -2.44 1.87 -15.90
N GLY A 179 -1.33 2.41 -15.38
CA GLY A 179 0.00 2.36 -15.99
C GLY A 179 0.11 3.05 -17.35
N SER A 180 -0.79 3.99 -17.65
CA SER A 180 -0.76 4.77 -18.89
C SER A 180 0.16 5.98 -18.86
N GLY A 181 0.66 6.36 -17.67
CA GLY A 181 1.69 7.38 -17.53
C GLY A 181 3.07 6.92 -18.02
N PRO A 182 4.04 7.86 -18.09
CA PRO A 182 5.43 7.58 -18.44
C PRO A 182 6.11 6.63 -17.44
N ASP A 183 7.32 6.16 -17.79
CA ASP A 183 8.10 5.28 -16.91
C ASP A 183 8.45 5.93 -15.56
N SER A 184 8.50 7.27 -15.49
CA SER A 184 8.64 8.03 -14.23
C SER A 184 7.47 7.80 -13.26
N TRP A 185 6.34 7.26 -13.72
CA TRP A 185 5.21 6.89 -12.85
C TRP A 185 5.31 5.44 -12.34
N ARG A 186 6.46 4.79 -12.59
CA ARG A 186 6.76 3.44 -12.18
C ARG A 186 7.88 3.43 -11.15
N HIS A 187 7.77 2.59 -10.13
CA HIS A 187 8.66 2.60 -8.96
C HIS A 187 10.16 2.48 -9.29
N ASN A 188 10.51 1.87 -10.42
CA ASN A 188 11.88 1.63 -10.86
C ASN A 188 12.27 2.43 -12.11
N ASN A 189 11.45 3.41 -12.53
CA ASN A 189 11.65 4.20 -13.75
C ASN A 189 11.84 3.37 -15.03
N ALA A 190 11.10 2.26 -15.16
CA ALA A 190 11.18 1.34 -16.29
C ALA A 190 9.82 0.70 -16.59
N PRO A 191 9.53 0.24 -17.83
CA PRO A 191 8.21 -0.23 -18.23
C PRO A 191 7.73 -1.48 -17.47
N ASN A 192 8.66 -2.22 -16.84
CA ASN A 192 8.39 -3.38 -16.01
C ASN A 192 8.18 -3.06 -14.52
N GLY A 193 8.14 -1.78 -14.16
CA GLY A 193 7.86 -1.35 -12.79
C GLY A 193 6.38 -1.37 -12.42
N ILE A 194 6.14 -1.49 -11.11
CA ILE A 194 4.87 -1.19 -10.47
C ILE A 194 4.50 0.27 -10.76
N ALA A 195 3.35 0.48 -11.39
CA ALA A 195 2.84 1.79 -11.79
C ALA A 195 1.81 2.33 -10.78
N ASP A 196 1.63 3.65 -10.80
CA ASP A 196 0.55 4.37 -10.11
C ASP A 196 0.58 4.18 -8.57
N LEU A 197 1.76 3.97 -7.97
CA LEU A 197 1.90 4.01 -6.50
C LEU A 197 1.76 5.44 -5.95
N VAL A 198 1.93 6.43 -6.82
CA VAL A 198 1.78 7.85 -6.52
C VAL A 198 0.56 8.37 -7.27
N GLY A 199 -0.42 8.85 -6.52
CA GLY A 199 -1.61 9.46 -7.11
C GLY A 199 -2.52 8.48 -7.85
N ASN A 200 -3.25 9.01 -8.83
CA ASN A 200 -4.42 8.40 -9.45
C ASN A 200 -5.53 8.17 -8.40
N ALA A 201 -5.45 7.09 -7.63
CA ALA A 201 -6.32 6.80 -6.49
C ALA A 201 -5.46 6.39 -5.29
N SER A 202 -5.85 6.82 -4.09
CA SER A 202 -5.20 6.33 -2.86
C SER A 202 -5.43 4.82 -2.73
N GLU A 203 -4.48 4.09 -2.17
CA GLU A 203 -4.57 2.63 -2.08
C GLU A 203 -4.72 2.17 -0.63
N TRP A 204 -5.80 1.46 -0.36
CA TRP A 204 -6.07 0.88 0.95
C TRP A 204 -5.12 -0.29 1.22
N VAL A 205 -4.51 -0.33 2.41
CA VAL A 205 -3.53 -1.35 2.79
C VAL A 205 -3.90 -2.09 4.07
N LEU A 206 -3.50 -3.36 4.18
CA LEU A 206 -3.73 -4.19 5.36
C LEU A 206 -2.61 -4.08 6.41
N GLY A 207 -2.86 -4.60 7.61
CA GLY A 207 -1.82 -4.82 8.64
C GLY A 207 -1.44 -3.59 9.48
N LEU A 208 -2.09 -2.44 9.25
CA LEU A 208 -1.98 -1.24 10.07
C LEU A 208 -3.39 -0.67 10.28
N ARG A 209 -3.65 -0.12 11.47
CA ARG A 209 -4.83 0.69 11.76
C ARG A 209 -4.56 1.67 12.89
N LEU A 210 -5.45 2.64 13.02
CA LEU A 210 -5.52 3.56 14.14
C LEU A 210 -6.81 3.29 14.92
N VAL A 211 -6.76 3.11 16.24
CA VAL A 211 -7.97 2.93 17.08
C VAL A 211 -7.92 3.89 18.24
N GLU A 212 -8.83 4.86 18.26
CA GLU A 212 -8.87 5.92 19.28
C GLU A 212 -7.50 6.60 19.46
N GLY A 213 -6.78 6.77 18.35
CA GLY A 213 -5.44 7.35 18.31
C GLY A 213 -4.30 6.37 18.55
N GLU A 214 -4.55 5.14 19.01
CA GLU A 214 -3.52 4.11 19.20
C GLU A 214 -3.12 3.47 17.88
N ILE A 215 -1.82 3.45 17.59
CA ILE A 215 -1.27 2.74 16.44
C ILE A 215 -1.31 1.24 16.73
N GLN A 216 -1.98 0.50 15.85
CA GLN A 216 -2.08 -0.95 15.94
C GLN A 216 -1.64 -1.59 14.63
N VAL A 217 -0.85 -2.63 14.76
CA VAL A 217 -0.24 -3.37 13.65
C VAL A 217 -0.49 -4.86 13.80
N CYS A 218 -0.28 -5.58 12.71
CA CYS A 218 -0.09 -7.03 12.76
C CYS A 218 1.36 -7.36 13.08
N GLN A 219 1.57 -8.54 13.67
CA GLN A 219 2.90 -9.09 13.74
C GLN A 219 3.38 -9.42 12.34
N ASP A 220 4.59 -8.94 11.99
CA ASP A 220 5.19 -9.13 10.67
C ASP A 220 4.17 -8.91 9.53
N ASN A 221 4.27 -9.65 8.43
CA ASN A 221 3.32 -9.58 7.33
C ASN A 221 2.16 -10.59 7.46
N ASP A 222 1.74 -10.91 8.69
CA ASP A 222 0.67 -11.87 8.96
C ASP A 222 -0.68 -11.42 8.39
N ALA A 223 -0.85 -10.11 8.14
CA ALA A 223 -2.03 -9.58 7.47
C ALA A 223 -2.20 -10.13 6.03
N ALA A 224 -1.14 -10.63 5.41
CA ALA A 224 -1.22 -11.30 4.11
C ALA A 224 -2.01 -12.61 4.14
N THR A 225 -2.14 -13.24 5.32
CA THR A 225 -2.92 -14.49 5.47
C THR A 225 -4.40 -14.23 5.77
N TRP A 226 -4.81 -12.96 5.83
CA TRP A 226 -6.17 -12.62 6.20
C TRP A 226 -7.17 -13.08 5.15
N THR A 227 -8.25 -13.65 5.67
CA THR A 227 -9.48 -13.93 4.95
C THR A 227 -10.60 -13.16 5.64
N GLN A 228 -11.80 -13.19 5.08
CA GLN A 228 -12.99 -12.58 5.67
C GLN A 228 -13.15 -12.85 7.18
N GLY A 229 -12.87 -14.08 7.61
CA GLY A 229 -13.06 -14.52 8.99
C GLY A 229 -12.02 -13.97 9.99
N VAL A 230 -10.92 -13.39 9.49
CA VAL A 230 -9.79 -12.90 10.31
C VAL A 230 -9.76 -11.37 10.36
N PHE A 231 -10.29 -10.69 9.33
CA PHE A 231 -10.26 -9.24 9.24
C PHE A 231 -11.08 -8.57 10.37
N GLY A 232 -10.36 -7.84 11.23
CA GLY A 232 -10.93 -7.17 12.41
C GLY A 232 -10.89 -7.98 13.72
N GLY A 233 -10.18 -9.12 13.76
CA GLY A 233 -10.04 -10.02 14.93
C GLY A 233 -8.99 -9.62 15.99
N GLN A 234 -8.50 -10.58 16.81
CA GLN A 234 -7.55 -10.35 17.93
C GLN A 234 -6.05 -10.33 17.54
N GLU A 235 -5.74 -10.30 16.24
CA GLU A 235 -4.36 -10.29 15.73
C GLU A 235 -3.66 -8.93 15.87
N TRP A 236 -4.40 -7.88 16.26
CA TRP A 236 -3.85 -6.55 16.44
C TRP A 236 -2.97 -6.46 17.67
N ARG A 237 -1.83 -5.80 17.51
CA ARG A 237 -0.90 -5.43 18.58
C ARG A 237 -0.71 -3.93 18.57
N ALA A 238 -0.65 -3.32 19.75
CA ALA A 238 -0.15 -1.97 19.89
C ALA A 238 1.37 -1.98 20.06
N ILE A 239 2.01 -0.83 19.94
CA ILE A 239 3.46 -0.68 20.07
C ILE A 239 3.74 0.04 21.38
N ASN A 240 4.58 -0.52 22.25
CA ASN A 240 5.03 0.19 23.45
C ASN A 240 5.94 1.38 23.07
N PHE A 241 5.61 2.58 23.52
CA PHE A 241 6.33 3.79 23.12
C PHE A 241 7.79 3.82 23.56
N SER A 242 8.12 3.23 24.71
CA SER A 242 9.48 3.27 25.26
C SER A 242 10.39 2.16 24.74
N THR A 243 9.82 1.02 24.34
CA THR A 243 10.60 -0.17 23.96
C THR A 243 10.44 -0.60 22.51
N GLY A 244 9.43 -0.08 21.80
CA GLY A 244 9.05 -0.54 20.46
C GLY A 244 8.42 -1.95 20.43
N ALA A 245 8.24 -2.60 21.59
CA ALA A 245 7.72 -3.96 21.67
C ALA A 245 6.23 -4.02 21.33
N LEU A 246 5.81 -5.11 20.66
CA LEU A 246 4.41 -5.40 20.43
C LEU A 246 3.72 -5.83 21.73
N VAL A 247 2.62 -5.18 22.07
CA VAL A 247 1.82 -5.40 23.29
C VAL A 247 0.33 -5.49 22.96
N ALA A 248 -0.48 -5.88 23.94
CA ALA A 248 -1.93 -5.89 23.77
C ALA A 248 -2.47 -4.46 23.55
N PRO A 249 -3.42 -4.26 22.63
CA PRO A 249 -4.13 -2.99 22.48
C PRO A 249 -4.71 -2.45 23.79
N GLY A 250 -4.63 -1.13 24.00
CA GLY A 250 -5.08 -0.47 25.23
C GLY A 250 -4.11 -0.58 26.41
N THR A 251 -2.94 -1.21 26.23
CA THR A 251 -1.87 -1.18 27.24
C THR A 251 -1.42 0.26 27.50
N ALA A 252 -1.14 0.60 28.75
CA ALA A 252 -0.63 1.92 29.10
C ALA A 252 0.73 2.18 28.42
N GLY A 253 0.94 3.42 27.95
CA GLY A 253 2.20 3.82 27.31
C GLY A 253 2.42 3.30 25.89
N THR A 254 1.35 2.91 25.17
CA THR A 254 1.42 2.58 23.75
C THR A 254 1.51 3.82 22.85
N VAL A 255 2.11 3.67 21.67
CA VAL A 255 2.23 4.72 20.66
C VAL A 255 0.86 5.21 20.22
N LYS A 256 0.65 6.51 20.31
CA LYS A 256 -0.57 7.21 19.91
C LYS A 256 -0.25 8.42 19.04
N VAL A 257 -1.18 8.76 18.16
CA VAL A 257 -1.21 10.04 17.46
C VAL A 257 -1.68 11.13 18.43
N GLU A 258 -0.79 12.06 18.73
CA GLU A 258 -1.06 13.21 19.59
C GLU A 258 -1.00 14.52 18.82
N GLY A 259 -2.00 15.38 19.06
CA GLY A 259 -2.07 16.70 18.43
C GLY A 259 -0.84 17.56 18.76
N GLY A 260 -0.24 18.14 17.72
CA GLY A 260 0.85 19.10 17.82
C GLY A 260 0.40 20.53 17.52
N PRO A 261 1.34 21.49 17.48
CA PRO A 261 1.09 22.84 16.97
C PRO A 261 0.55 22.83 15.52
N ASP A 262 -0.16 23.90 15.14
CA ASP A 262 -0.52 24.21 13.75
C ASP A 262 -1.23 23.08 12.96
N GLN A 263 -2.15 22.35 13.61
CA GLN A 263 -2.88 21.20 13.04
C GLN A 263 -2.01 19.96 12.74
N GLY A 264 -0.74 19.96 13.13
CA GLY A 264 0.15 18.81 13.01
C GLY A 264 -0.09 17.74 14.08
N PHE A 265 0.69 16.66 14.03
CA PHE A 265 0.73 15.65 15.09
C PHE A 265 2.13 15.09 15.29
N HIS A 266 2.35 14.44 16.42
CA HIS A 266 3.53 13.63 16.69
C HIS A 266 3.10 12.31 17.32
N PHE A 267 4.02 11.34 17.39
CA PHE A 267 3.79 10.11 18.12
C PHE A 267 4.16 10.27 19.59
N ALA A 268 3.28 9.84 20.50
CA ALA A 268 3.45 9.95 21.94
C ALA A 268 2.92 8.70 22.69
N ALA A 269 3.28 8.55 23.97
CA ALA A 269 2.78 7.48 24.84
C ALA A 269 1.31 7.70 25.29
N THR A 270 0.81 8.92 25.13
CA THR A 270 -0.50 9.39 25.58
C THR A 270 -1.24 10.09 24.45
N ARG A 271 -2.58 10.14 24.56
CA ARG A 271 -3.46 10.95 23.74
C ARG A 271 -4.12 11.99 24.63
N GLY A 272 -3.96 13.26 24.31
CA GLY A 272 -4.56 14.43 24.95
C GLY A 272 -5.52 15.13 23.99
N VAL A 273 -5.00 15.79 22.96
CA VAL A 273 -5.82 16.58 22.04
C VAL A 273 -6.52 15.69 21.02
N THR A 274 -7.84 15.76 20.96
CA THR A 274 -8.66 15.03 19.99
C THR A 274 -8.89 15.85 18.73
N GLY A 275 -8.63 15.28 17.56
CA GLY A 275 -8.80 16.00 16.30
C GLY A 275 -8.42 15.20 15.05
N GLY A 276 -8.52 15.89 13.91
CA GLY A 276 -7.86 15.51 12.67
C GLY A 276 -6.61 16.37 12.50
N PHE A 277 -5.55 15.75 11.98
CA PHE A 277 -4.23 16.35 11.89
C PHE A 277 -3.61 16.06 10.54
N ILE A 278 -2.73 16.97 10.13
CA ILE A 278 -2.03 16.92 8.85
C ILE A 278 -0.67 17.59 8.98
N LEU A 279 0.37 16.97 8.42
CA LEU A 279 1.71 17.56 8.32
C LEU A 279 2.53 16.89 7.21
N PRO A 280 3.61 17.53 6.74
CA PRO A 280 4.57 16.90 5.86
C PRO A 280 5.18 15.63 6.47
N PHE A 281 5.37 14.59 5.67
CA PHE A 281 5.90 13.30 6.12
C PHE A 281 7.27 13.43 6.81
N ALA A 282 8.12 14.31 6.29
CA ALA A 282 9.46 14.58 6.82
C ALA A 282 9.46 15.33 8.17
N GLU A 283 8.33 15.92 8.59
CA GLU A 283 8.22 16.72 9.81
C GLU A 283 7.65 15.93 11.00
N ILE A 284 7.39 14.64 10.83
CA ILE A 284 6.76 13.82 11.87
C ILE A 284 7.75 13.52 13.00
N GLU A 285 7.43 14.00 14.20
CA GLU A 285 8.20 13.75 15.42
C GLU A 285 7.70 12.52 16.20
N GLY A 286 8.51 12.07 17.16
CA GLY A 286 8.17 10.92 18.03
C GLY A 286 8.32 9.54 17.35
N VAL A 287 8.88 9.51 16.15
CA VAL A 287 9.02 8.30 15.32
C VAL A 287 10.03 7.29 15.86
N SER A 288 10.91 7.68 16.77
CA SER A 288 11.91 6.78 17.39
C SER A 288 11.28 5.62 18.17
N ALA A 289 10.02 5.75 18.56
CA ALA A 289 9.22 4.70 19.20
C ALA A 289 8.64 3.68 18.22
N LEU A 290 8.67 3.96 16.91
CA LEU A 290 8.08 3.13 15.88
C LEU A 290 9.16 2.31 15.16
N PRO A 291 8.86 1.05 14.80
CA PRO A 291 9.69 0.34 13.85
C PRO A 291 9.70 1.09 12.50
N PRO A 292 10.87 1.42 11.93
CA PRO A 292 10.96 2.29 10.76
C PRO A 292 10.37 1.65 9.49
N HIS A 293 10.30 0.31 9.44
CA HIS A 293 9.63 -0.45 8.37
C HIS A 293 8.10 -0.31 8.36
N LEU A 294 7.49 0.41 9.30
CA LEU A 294 6.08 0.78 9.21
C LEU A 294 5.86 1.98 8.28
N LEU A 295 6.91 2.74 7.99
CA LEU A 295 6.88 3.93 7.13
C LEU A 295 5.81 4.93 7.58
N LEU A 296 5.87 5.33 8.86
CA LEU A 296 4.98 6.34 9.46
C LEU A 296 5.70 7.65 9.77
N GLY A 297 6.91 7.79 9.25
CA GLY A 297 7.82 8.92 9.44
C GLY A 297 9.26 8.39 9.40
N GLY A 298 10.23 9.25 9.09
CA GLY A 298 11.61 8.83 8.99
C GLY A 298 12.55 9.93 8.54
N ASP A 299 13.83 9.76 8.90
CA ASP A 299 14.91 10.72 8.64
C ASP A 299 15.78 10.29 7.44
N MET A 300 15.23 9.49 6.52
CA MET A 300 15.95 9.04 5.30
C MET A 300 16.01 10.14 4.22
N GLY A 301 16.37 11.37 4.63
CA GLY A 301 16.50 12.55 3.79
C GLY A 301 15.16 13.09 3.28
N GLN A 302 14.66 14.17 3.90
CA GLN A 302 13.46 14.96 3.52
C GLN A 302 12.52 14.27 2.50
N LEU A 303 11.94 13.14 2.91
CA LEU A 303 11.08 12.35 2.02
C LEU A 303 9.77 13.12 1.77
N PRO A 304 9.31 13.23 0.51
CA PRO A 304 8.15 14.04 0.16
C PRO A 304 6.85 13.39 0.62
N GLY A 305 5.77 14.17 0.67
CA GLY A 305 4.42 13.68 0.92
C GLY A 305 3.85 14.12 2.26
N ARG A 306 2.65 13.64 2.56
CA ARG A 306 1.87 14.04 3.73
C ARG A 306 1.39 12.89 4.58
N ALA A 307 1.25 13.17 5.87
CA ALA A 307 0.61 12.30 6.81
C ALA A 307 -0.69 12.92 7.30
N TYR A 308 -1.78 12.19 7.13
CA TYR A 308 -3.10 12.55 7.65
C TYR A 308 -3.45 11.58 8.77
N ALA A 309 -3.98 12.08 9.88
CA ALA A 309 -4.42 11.21 10.98
C ALA A 309 -5.63 11.80 11.70
N ARG A 310 -6.60 10.95 12.06
CA ARG A 310 -7.71 11.32 12.93
C ARG A 310 -7.68 10.43 14.15
N ASN A 311 -7.36 10.98 15.31
CA ASN A 311 -7.17 10.17 16.52
C ASN A 311 -8.48 9.77 17.22
N THR A 312 -9.62 9.85 16.54
CA THR A 312 -10.94 9.36 17.00
C THR A 312 -11.46 8.25 16.12
N GLY A 313 -12.20 7.32 16.73
CA GLY A 313 -12.76 6.19 16.03
C GLY A 313 -11.69 5.20 15.59
N THR A 314 -12.03 4.36 14.63
CA THR A 314 -11.09 3.41 14.01
C THR A 314 -10.81 3.86 12.59
N ALA A 315 -9.54 4.05 12.24
CA ALA A 315 -9.11 4.34 10.88
C ALA A 315 -8.29 3.20 10.28
N TYR A 316 -8.58 2.85 9.03
CA TYR A 316 -7.73 1.97 8.23
C TYR A 316 -6.97 2.80 7.19
N PRO A 317 -5.67 2.54 7.00
CA PRO A 317 -4.78 3.37 6.20
C PRO A 317 -5.04 3.25 4.71
N ALA A 318 -4.90 4.38 4.02
CA ALA A 318 -4.57 4.41 2.59
C ALA A 318 -3.18 5.02 2.37
N ARG A 319 -2.56 4.72 1.23
CA ARG A 319 -1.22 5.15 0.84
C ARG A 319 -1.23 5.79 -0.56
N GLY A 320 -0.16 6.51 -0.91
CA GLY A 320 0.10 6.98 -2.29
C GLY A 320 -0.55 8.31 -2.67
N GLY A 321 -1.70 8.64 -2.08
CA GLY A 321 -2.50 9.81 -2.44
C GLY A 321 -3.34 9.60 -3.71
N TRP A 322 -4.17 10.59 -4.05
CA TRP A 322 -5.05 10.58 -5.22
C TRP A 322 -4.70 11.75 -6.16
N PHE A 323 -5.39 11.86 -7.31
CA PHE A 323 -5.10 12.87 -8.33
C PHE A 323 -5.32 14.33 -7.94
N PHE A 324 -5.88 14.66 -6.77
CA PHE A 324 -6.03 16.06 -6.37
C PHE A 324 -4.71 16.60 -5.78
N PRO A 325 -4.31 17.83 -6.16
CA PRO A 325 -3.08 18.48 -5.68
C PRO A 325 -2.95 18.52 -4.16
N ASP A 326 -4.04 18.82 -3.46
CA ASP A 326 -4.06 18.98 -1.99
C ASP A 326 -3.77 17.68 -1.22
N SER A 327 -3.71 16.53 -1.92
CA SER A 327 -3.28 15.28 -1.30
C SER A 327 -1.78 15.13 -1.19
N GLU A 328 -1.01 15.95 -1.91
CA GLU A 328 0.43 15.83 -2.05
C GLU A 328 0.84 14.37 -2.25
N ALA A 329 0.26 13.77 -3.29
CA ALA A 329 0.47 12.37 -3.63
C ALA A 329 1.97 12.07 -3.71
N SER A 330 2.38 11.04 -2.98
CA SER A 330 3.76 10.59 -2.88
C SER A 330 3.75 9.16 -2.39
N LEU A 331 4.84 8.44 -2.68
CA LEU A 331 5.06 7.08 -2.19
C LEU A 331 5.03 6.98 -0.65
N PHE A 332 5.32 8.10 0.04
CA PHE A 332 5.33 8.19 1.50
C PHE A 332 4.04 8.78 2.08
N THR A 333 3.16 9.32 1.25
CA THR A 333 1.87 9.86 1.69
C THR A 333 1.00 8.75 2.27
N TYR A 334 0.40 9.01 3.43
CA TYR A 334 -0.54 8.09 4.07
C TYR A 334 -1.72 8.81 4.73
N ASP A 335 -2.87 8.15 4.76
CA ASP A 335 -4.09 8.67 5.36
C ASP A 335 -4.66 7.70 6.41
N LEU A 336 -4.61 8.10 7.69
CA LEU A 336 -5.20 7.44 8.85
C LEU A 336 -6.47 8.15 9.33
N THR A 337 -7.34 8.58 8.42
CA THR A 337 -8.62 9.28 8.73
C THR A 337 -9.88 8.51 8.33
N ASN A 338 -9.75 7.29 7.79
CA ASN A 338 -10.76 6.51 7.04
C ASN A 338 -10.97 6.99 5.60
N ALA A 339 -9.91 6.94 4.79
CA ALA A 339 -10.03 7.08 3.35
C ALA A 339 -10.80 5.90 2.74
N SER A 340 -12.13 5.98 2.71
CA SER A 340 -12.96 5.08 1.89
C SER A 340 -13.42 5.75 0.60
N ALA A 341 -13.60 7.07 0.61
CA ALA A 341 -13.94 7.82 -0.60
C ALA A 341 -12.69 7.91 -1.50
N ASN A 342 -12.83 7.52 -2.76
CA ASN A 342 -11.78 7.66 -3.79
C ASN A 342 -10.50 6.83 -3.57
N SER A 343 -10.60 5.75 -2.78
CA SER A 343 -9.53 4.76 -2.65
C SER A 343 -9.79 3.54 -3.52
N THR A 344 -8.71 2.86 -3.93
CA THR A 344 -8.71 1.54 -4.55
C THR A 344 -7.88 0.57 -3.70
N VAL A 345 -7.56 -0.60 -4.23
CA VAL A 345 -6.63 -1.56 -3.63
C VAL A 345 -5.61 -2.01 -4.67
N ARG A 346 -4.55 -2.66 -4.21
CA ARG A 346 -3.63 -3.41 -5.05
C ARG A 346 -3.55 -4.84 -4.56
N ILE A 347 -3.42 -5.75 -5.52
CA ILE A 347 -3.36 -7.18 -5.26
C ILE A 347 -1.91 -7.53 -4.97
N ALA A 348 -1.68 -8.28 -3.90
CA ALA A 348 -0.39 -8.90 -3.60
C ALA A 348 -0.56 -10.40 -3.36
N LYS A 349 0.55 -11.14 -3.43
CA LYS A 349 0.60 -12.58 -3.19
C LYS A 349 1.99 -13.02 -2.72
N TYR A 350 2.04 -14.02 -1.85
CA TYR A 350 3.26 -14.68 -1.37
C TYR A 350 3.27 -16.17 -1.70
#